data_AF-A0A4Q8BHX7-F1
#
_entry.id   AF-A0A4Q8BHX7-F1
#
_cell.length_a   1.000
_cell.length_b   1.000
_cell.length_c   1.000
_cell.angle_alpha   90.00
_cell.angle_beta   90.00
_cell.angle_gamma   90.00
#
_symmetry.space_group_name_H-M   'P 1'
#
loop_
_entity.id
_entity.type
_entity.pdbx_description
1 polymer ?
#
loop_
_entity_poly.entity_id
_entity_poly.type
_entity_poly.pdbx_seq_one_letter_code
_entity_poly.pdbx_strand_id
1 'polypeptide(L)'
;MNRSDGGRDTYREFTEAVNMKPGELSTWLETDESKHVGWRKKGTKGGESVGHESGRKIIELLRRKRDQLSEGDYKHMRKVVGYVRRHMAQRPSGDVRETRWRFSLMNWGHDPLKAPLPPPGGPSRRALERRGTPPKARRGPGR
;
A
#
# COMPACT_ATOMS: atom_id res chain seq x y z
N MET A 1 -15.18 12.60 -19.02
CA MET A 1 -14.72 11.19 -18.97
C MET A 1 -15.87 10.31 -18.49
N ASN A 2 -16.15 9.22 -19.20
CA ASN A 2 -17.30 8.34 -18.96
C ASN A 2 -17.12 7.54 -17.65
N ARG A 3 -18.07 7.63 -16.70
CA ARG A 3 -17.97 7.00 -15.36
C ARG A 3 -17.80 5.48 -15.44
N SER A 4 -18.35 4.86 -16.48
CA SER A 4 -18.29 3.41 -16.72
C SER A 4 -16.88 2.92 -17.09
N ASP A 5 -16.04 3.74 -17.71
CA ASP A 5 -14.63 3.35 -17.97
C ASP A 5 -13.76 3.45 -16.72
N GLY A 6 -13.99 4.46 -15.89
CA GLY A 6 -13.25 4.63 -14.63
C GLY A 6 -13.46 3.48 -13.65
N GLY A 7 -14.68 2.91 -13.58
CA GLY A 7 -14.98 1.75 -12.75
C GLY A 7 -14.33 0.47 -13.29
N ARG A 8 -14.35 0.25 -14.61
CA ARG A 8 -13.72 -0.94 -15.22
C ARG A 8 -12.22 -0.96 -15.04
N ASP A 9 -11.56 0.19 -15.22
CA ASP A 9 -10.12 0.32 -15.00
C ASP A 9 -9.76 0.12 -13.52
N THR A 10 -10.52 0.74 -12.61
CA THR A 10 -10.32 0.59 -11.15
C THR A 10 -10.36 -0.87 -10.70
N TYR A 11 -11.34 -1.65 -11.18
CA TYR A 11 -11.47 -3.05 -10.80
C TYR A 11 -10.25 -3.87 -11.25
N ARG A 12 -9.80 -3.66 -12.50
CA ARG A 12 -8.62 -4.33 -13.05
C ARG A 12 -7.37 -3.98 -12.23
N GLU A 13 -7.11 -2.69 -12.02
CA GLU A 13 -5.96 -2.23 -11.23
C GLU A 13 -5.99 -2.79 -9.80
N PHE A 14 -7.18 -2.91 -9.21
CA PHE A 14 -7.35 -3.50 -7.89
C PHE A 14 -7.00 -4.98 -7.87
N THR A 15 -7.48 -5.77 -8.83
CA THR A 15 -7.15 -7.19 -8.95
C THR A 15 -5.68 -7.45 -9.26
N GLU A 16 -5.00 -6.50 -9.91
CA GLU A 16 -3.55 -6.56 -10.14
C GLU A 16 -2.76 -6.19 -8.86
N ALA A 17 -3.25 -5.22 -8.10
CA ALA A 17 -2.62 -4.78 -6.86
C ALA A 17 -2.79 -5.79 -5.71
N VAL A 18 -3.94 -6.45 -5.62
CA VAL A 18 -4.26 -7.42 -4.55
C VAL A 18 -3.94 -8.84 -5.02
N ASN A 19 -2.80 -9.37 -4.59
CA ASN A 19 -2.30 -10.69 -5.00
C ASN A 19 -2.48 -11.78 -3.91
N MET A 20 -3.07 -11.45 -2.77
CA MET A 20 -3.46 -12.40 -1.73
C MET A 20 -4.90 -12.87 -1.94
N LYS A 21 -5.12 -14.19 -1.81
CA LYS A 21 -6.47 -14.76 -1.89
C LYS A 21 -7.28 -14.37 -0.64
N PRO A 22 -8.63 -14.35 -0.69
CA PRO A 22 -9.46 -14.00 0.47
C PRO A 22 -9.17 -14.83 1.72
N GLY A 23 -8.98 -16.15 1.58
CA GLY A 23 -8.66 -17.03 2.70
C GLY A 23 -7.29 -16.74 3.30
N GLU A 24 -6.28 -16.53 2.45
CA GLU A 24 -4.92 -16.21 2.88
C GLU A 24 -4.85 -14.85 3.59
N LEU A 25 -5.52 -13.84 3.05
CA LEU A 25 -5.64 -12.53 3.70
C LEU A 25 -6.39 -12.64 5.03
N SER A 26 -7.44 -13.47 5.11
CA SER A 26 -8.16 -13.72 6.36
C SER A 26 -7.24 -14.30 7.44
N THR A 27 -6.51 -15.37 7.12
CA THR A 27 -5.54 -15.98 8.04
C THR A 27 -4.44 -15.00 8.44
N TRP A 28 -3.92 -14.21 7.49
CA TRP A 28 -2.95 -13.17 7.80
C TRP A 28 -3.50 -12.14 8.79
N LEU A 29 -4.75 -11.69 8.61
CA LEU A 29 -5.33 -10.68 9.49
C LEU A 29 -5.50 -11.16 10.93
N GLU A 30 -5.61 -12.46 11.17
CA GLU A 30 -5.72 -13.04 12.50
C GLU A 30 -4.41 -13.01 13.30
N THR A 31 -3.26 -12.81 12.63
CA THR A 31 -1.93 -12.76 13.25
C THR A 31 -1.72 -11.51 14.11
N ASP A 32 -0.82 -11.61 15.08
CA ASP A 32 -0.49 -10.46 15.93
C ASP A 32 0.34 -9.43 15.16
N GLU A 33 1.18 -9.85 14.21
CA GLU A 33 1.91 -8.97 13.31
C GLU A 33 0.95 -8.06 12.55
N SER A 34 -0.11 -8.63 11.97
CA SER A 34 -1.15 -7.87 11.28
C SER A 34 -1.80 -6.83 12.19
N LYS A 35 -2.19 -7.22 13.42
CA LYS A 35 -2.86 -6.34 14.39
C LYS A 35 -1.97 -5.20 14.89
N HIS A 36 -0.66 -5.39 14.93
CA HIS A 36 0.29 -4.42 15.48
C HIS A 36 0.95 -3.50 14.41
N VAL A 37 0.67 -3.73 13.13
CA VAL A 37 1.23 -2.95 12.01
C VAL A 37 0.22 -1.97 11.42
N GLY A 38 0.71 -0.79 11.03
CA GLY A 38 -0.05 0.25 10.35
C GLY A 38 -0.36 1.48 11.22
N TRP A 39 -0.91 2.50 10.57
CA TRP A 39 -1.30 3.75 11.24
C TRP A 39 -2.61 3.58 12.01
N ARG A 40 -2.64 4.09 13.23
CA ARG A 40 -3.82 4.15 14.11
C ARG A 40 -4.32 5.59 14.17
N LYS A 41 -5.64 5.78 14.20
CA LYS A 41 -6.21 7.11 14.45
C LYS A 41 -5.81 7.58 15.84
N LYS A 42 -5.38 8.83 15.94
CA LYS A 42 -5.04 9.47 17.23
C LYS A 42 -6.32 9.51 18.09
N GLY A 43 -6.26 8.99 19.30
CA GLY A 43 -7.39 9.01 20.26
C GLY A 43 -8.13 7.68 20.45
N THR A 44 -7.89 6.65 19.63
CA THR A 44 -8.44 5.31 19.87
C THR A 44 -7.47 4.49 20.72
N LYS A 45 -7.68 4.43 22.05
CA LYS A 45 -6.98 3.45 22.92
C LYS A 45 -7.41 2.04 22.48
N GLY A 46 -6.45 1.20 22.07
CA GLY A 46 -6.74 -0.18 21.63
C GLY A 46 -7.40 -0.33 20.25
N GLY A 47 -7.48 0.75 19.46
CA GLY A 47 -8.12 0.71 18.14
C GLY A 47 -7.32 -0.07 17.09
N GLU A 48 -8.04 -0.73 16.19
CA GLU A 48 -7.52 -1.38 15.00
C GLU A 48 -6.76 -0.41 14.08
N SER A 49 -5.72 -0.89 13.38
CA SER A 49 -5.02 -0.07 12.39
C SER A 49 -5.86 0.12 11.12
N VAL A 50 -5.68 1.25 10.42
CA VAL A 50 -6.40 1.53 9.16
C VAL A 50 -6.11 0.47 8.09
N GLY A 51 -4.90 -0.11 8.12
CA GLY A 51 -4.54 -1.19 7.20
C GLY A 51 -5.31 -2.47 7.51
N HIS A 52 -5.38 -2.86 8.78
CA HIS A 52 -6.11 -4.05 9.20
C HIS A 52 -7.62 -3.93 8.89
N GLU A 53 -8.22 -2.75 9.14
CA GLU A 53 -9.62 -2.47 8.78
C GLU A 53 -9.82 -2.58 7.27
N SER A 54 -8.86 -2.06 6.49
CA SER A 54 -8.88 -2.15 5.03
C SER A 54 -8.79 -3.60 4.55
N GLY A 55 -7.97 -4.43 5.19
CA GLY A 55 -7.84 -5.86 4.87
C GLY A 55 -9.17 -6.60 4.95
N ARG A 56 -9.96 -6.35 6.00
CA ARG A 56 -11.31 -6.95 6.12
C ARG A 56 -12.23 -6.52 4.98
N LYS A 57 -12.23 -5.24 4.62
CA LYS A 57 -13.02 -4.72 3.49
C LYS A 57 -12.55 -5.33 2.17
N ILE A 58 -11.26 -5.53 1.96
CA ILE A 58 -10.71 -6.20 0.77
C ILE A 58 -11.25 -7.62 0.66
N ILE A 59 -11.31 -8.39 1.76
CA ILE A 59 -11.89 -9.74 1.76
C ILE A 59 -13.35 -9.71 1.30
N GLU A 60 -14.15 -8.77 1.80
CA GLU A 60 -15.55 -8.60 1.37
C GLU A 60 -15.64 -8.26 -0.13
N LEU A 61 -14.81 -7.33 -0.61
CA LEU A 61 -14.77 -6.92 -2.02
C LEU A 61 -14.37 -8.06 -2.95
N LEU A 62 -13.41 -8.89 -2.55
CA LEU A 62 -12.99 -10.06 -3.34
C LEU A 62 -14.07 -11.16 -3.40
N ARG A 63 -15.01 -11.19 -2.46
CA ARG A 63 -16.12 -12.16 -2.44
C ARG A 63 -17.38 -11.65 -3.18
N ARG A 64 -17.49 -10.34 -3.40
CA ARG A 64 -18.63 -9.74 -4.10
C ARG A 64 -18.53 -9.94 -5.61
N LYS A 65 -19.68 -10.07 -6.26
CA LYS A 65 -19.78 -10.04 -7.71
C LYS A 65 -19.66 -8.60 -8.22
N ARG A 66 -19.18 -8.44 -9.45
CA ARG A 66 -18.88 -7.12 -10.05
C ARG A 66 -20.11 -6.23 -10.23
N ASP A 67 -21.27 -6.83 -10.46
CA ASP A 67 -22.59 -6.18 -10.56
C ASP A 67 -23.13 -5.69 -9.21
N GLN A 68 -22.58 -6.18 -8.10
CA GLN A 68 -22.94 -5.80 -6.73
C GLN A 68 -22.03 -4.69 -6.15
N LEU A 69 -21.05 -4.21 -6.93
CA LEU A 69 -20.12 -3.19 -6.48
C LEU A 69 -20.75 -1.79 -6.51
N SER A 70 -20.72 -1.12 -5.36
CA SER A 70 -21.15 0.26 -5.21
C SER A 70 -20.04 1.26 -5.56
N GLU A 71 -20.40 2.53 -5.74
CA GLU A 71 -19.40 3.62 -5.88
C GLU A 71 -18.45 3.73 -4.67
N GLY A 72 -18.96 3.39 -3.48
CA GLY A 72 -18.14 3.32 -2.27
C GLY A 72 -17.07 2.24 -2.34
N ASP A 73 -17.41 1.09 -2.94
CA ASP A 73 -16.49 -0.03 -3.17
C ASP A 73 -15.40 0.37 -4.15
N TYR A 74 -15.76 0.98 -5.29
CA TYR A 74 -14.78 1.49 -6.26
C TYR A 74 -13.87 2.57 -5.65
N LYS A 75 -14.41 3.44 -4.77
CA LYS A 75 -13.59 4.43 -4.04
C LYS A 75 -12.59 3.74 -3.11
N HIS A 76 -13.00 2.67 -2.43
CA HIS A 76 -12.10 1.88 -1.60
C HIS A 76 -11.02 1.17 -2.44
N MET A 77 -11.40 0.56 -3.57
CA MET A 77 -10.46 -0.07 -4.50
C MET A 77 -9.37 0.91 -4.97
N ARG A 78 -9.74 2.12 -5.38
CA ARG A 78 -8.76 3.18 -5.74
C ARG A 78 -7.82 3.52 -4.60
N LYS A 79 -8.33 3.56 -3.35
CA LYS A 79 -7.51 3.79 -2.16
C LYS A 79 -6.48 2.67 -1.97
N VAL A 80 -6.90 1.42 -2.13
CA VAL A 80 -6.04 0.23 -2.03
C VAL A 80 -4.93 0.27 -3.07
N VAL A 81 -5.30 0.44 -4.36
CA VAL A 81 -4.33 0.54 -5.46
C VAL A 81 -3.31 1.65 -5.19
N GLY A 82 -3.77 2.84 -4.84
CA GLY A 82 -2.90 3.96 -4.52
C GLY A 82 -1.98 3.68 -3.34
N TYR A 83 -2.47 3.01 -2.29
CA TYR A 83 -1.65 2.64 -1.14
C TYR A 83 -0.56 1.64 -1.52
N VAL A 84 -0.93 0.52 -2.16
CA VAL A 84 0.01 -0.53 -2.59
C VAL A 84 1.11 0.04 -3.48
N ARG A 85 0.75 0.80 -4.52
CA ARG A 85 1.73 1.42 -5.43
C ARG A 85 2.72 2.32 -4.70
N ARG A 86 2.24 3.19 -3.81
CA ARG A 86 3.11 4.11 -3.05
C ARG A 86 3.99 3.39 -2.04
N HIS A 87 3.46 2.40 -1.32
CA HIS A 87 4.24 1.65 -0.32
C HIS A 87 5.27 0.73 -0.98
N MET A 88 4.95 0.13 -2.13
CA MET A 88 5.92 -0.63 -2.93
C MET A 88 7.12 0.23 -3.35
N ALA A 89 6.88 1.49 -3.72
CA ALA A 89 7.97 2.43 -4.05
C ALA A 89 8.85 2.81 -2.85
N GLN A 90 8.37 2.60 -1.62
CA GLN A 90 9.09 2.86 -0.37
C GLN A 90 9.82 1.61 0.16
N ARG A 91 10.06 0.61 -0.69
CA ARG A 91 10.73 -0.64 -0.33
C ARG A 91 12.07 -0.38 0.40
N PRO A 92 12.28 -0.93 1.61
CA PRO A 92 13.56 -0.86 2.29
C PRO A 92 14.62 -1.71 1.57
N SER A 93 15.90 -1.34 1.73
CA SER A 93 17.01 -2.20 1.30
C SER A 93 17.17 -3.41 2.22
N GLY A 94 17.70 -4.51 1.69
CA GLY A 94 17.97 -5.73 2.45
C GLY A 94 16.83 -6.75 2.39
N ASP A 95 16.83 -7.68 3.36
CA ASP A 95 15.76 -8.66 3.52
C ASP A 95 14.47 -7.98 4.02
N VAL A 96 13.38 -8.27 3.34
CA VAL A 96 12.06 -7.67 3.60
C VAL A 96 11.05 -8.66 4.16
N ARG A 97 11.42 -9.94 4.33
CA ARG A 97 10.54 -11.04 4.75
C ARG A 97 9.78 -10.75 6.03
N GLU A 98 10.45 -10.23 7.05
CA GLU A 98 9.87 -10.01 8.38
C GLU A 98 9.94 -8.53 8.76
N THR A 99 9.35 -7.70 7.90
CA THR A 99 9.39 -6.24 8.07
C THR A 99 8.01 -5.64 8.20
N ARG A 100 7.91 -4.57 9.00
CA ARG A 100 6.69 -3.75 9.08
C ARG A 100 6.22 -3.27 7.71
N TRP A 101 7.14 -3.07 6.76
CA TRP A 101 6.83 -2.71 5.38
C TRP A 101 6.02 -3.82 4.67
N ARG A 102 6.52 -5.06 4.68
CA ARG A 102 5.82 -6.20 4.08
C ARG A 102 4.50 -6.46 4.80
N PHE A 103 4.52 -6.51 6.12
CA PHE A 103 3.31 -6.75 6.93
C PHE A 103 2.22 -5.71 6.67
N SER A 104 2.61 -4.44 6.48
CA SER A 104 1.66 -3.39 6.13
C SER A 104 1.12 -3.56 4.71
N LEU A 105 1.91 -4.02 3.74
CA LEU A 105 1.39 -4.36 2.40
C LEU A 105 0.42 -5.56 2.45
N MET A 106 0.73 -6.57 3.27
CA MET A 106 -0.13 -7.74 3.45
C MET A 106 -1.47 -7.38 4.09
N ASN A 107 -1.51 -6.43 5.03
CA ASN A 107 -2.77 -5.87 5.54
C ASN A 107 -3.64 -5.24 4.44
N TRP A 108 -3.04 -4.83 3.33
CA TRP A 108 -3.71 -4.29 2.15
C TRP A 108 -3.85 -5.31 1.01
N GLY A 109 -3.70 -6.61 1.32
CA GLY A 109 -3.90 -7.72 0.37
C GLY A 109 -2.77 -7.90 -0.66
N HIS A 110 -1.61 -7.27 -0.44
CA HIS A 110 -0.45 -7.42 -1.31
C HIS A 110 0.72 -8.06 -0.56
N ASP A 111 1.12 -9.26 -0.95
CA ASP A 111 2.41 -9.83 -0.54
C ASP A 111 3.46 -9.57 -1.63
N PRO A 112 4.46 -8.71 -1.36
CA PRO A 112 5.50 -8.40 -2.33
C PRO A 112 6.40 -9.60 -2.65
N LEU A 113 6.40 -10.67 -1.85
CA LEU A 113 7.21 -11.86 -2.10
C LEU A 113 6.58 -12.87 -3.06
N LYS A 114 5.34 -12.65 -3.49
CA LYS A 114 4.65 -13.51 -4.47
C LYS A 114 5.08 -13.32 -5.91
N ALA A 115 5.80 -12.24 -6.19
CA ALA A 115 6.39 -11.97 -7.50
C ALA A 115 7.84 -11.56 -7.33
N PRO A 116 8.69 -11.69 -8.38
CA PRO A 116 10.02 -11.13 -8.36
C PRO A 116 9.97 -9.65 -7.99
N LEU A 117 10.64 -9.28 -6.91
CA LEU A 117 10.63 -7.90 -6.44
C LEU A 117 11.33 -7.01 -7.49
N PRO A 118 10.77 -5.84 -7.85
CA PRO A 118 11.47 -4.90 -8.71
C PRO A 118 12.78 -4.47 -8.05
N PRO A 119 13.83 -4.15 -8.84
CA PRO A 119 15.13 -3.77 -8.29
C PRO A 119 14.97 -2.62 -7.29
N PRO A 120 15.64 -2.68 -6.12
CA PRO A 120 15.59 -1.62 -5.15
C PRO A 120 16.11 -0.33 -5.78
N GLY A 121 15.28 0.72 -5.81
CA GLY A 121 15.66 2.01 -6.39
C GLY A 121 15.08 2.34 -7.77
N GLY A 122 13.84 1.92 -8.06
CA GLY A 122 13.06 2.46 -9.18
C GLY A 122 13.00 4.01 -9.19
N PRO A 123 12.47 4.65 -10.26
CA PRO A 123 12.72 6.06 -10.62
C PRO A 123 12.65 7.10 -9.49
N SER A 124 11.85 6.83 -8.46
CA SER A 124 11.70 7.63 -7.24
C SER A 124 12.94 7.68 -6.34
N ARG A 125 13.85 6.68 -6.33
CA ARG A 125 15.10 6.74 -5.56
C ARG A 125 16.20 7.53 -6.31
N ARG A 126 16.25 7.41 -7.65
CA ARG A 126 17.11 8.26 -8.49
C ARG A 126 16.79 9.75 -8.35
N ALA A 127 15.55 10.11 -7.99
CA ALA A 127 15.17 11.49 -7.70
C ALA A 127 15.70 12.00 -6.34
N LEU A 128 15.90 11.12 -5.37
CA LEU A 128 16.49 11.47 -4.07
C LEU A 128 18.02 11.58 -4.15
N GLU A 129 18.67 10.70 -4.92
CA GLU A 129 20.13 10.72 -5.14
C GLU A 129 20.58 11.94 -5.95
N ARG A 130 19.72 12.47 -6.85
CA ARG A 130 19.96 13.77 -7.51
C ARG A 130 19.88 14.99 -6.58
N ARG A 131 19.39 14.82 -5.34
CA ARG A 131 19.45 15.84 -4.28
C ARG A 131 20.58 15.56 -3.28
N GLY A 132 21.63 14.89 -3.70
CA GLY A 132 22.88 14.76 -2.96
C GLY A 132 23.89 15.83 -3.34
N THR A 133 23.67 17.10 -2.96
CA THR A 133 24.72 18.06 -2.56
C THR A 133 24.02 19.27 -1.91
N PRO A 134 24.20 19.53 -0.60
CA PRO A 134 23.84 20.82 -0.01
C PRO A 134 24.68 21.91 -0.67
N PRO A 135 24.12 23.07 -1.07
CA PRO A 135 24.92 24.14 -1.65
C PRO A 135 26.03 24.54 -0.66
N LYS A 136 27.29 24.57 -1.14
CA LYS A 136 28.41 25.14 -0.38
C LYS A 136 28.01 26.53 0.11
N ALA A 137 28.26 26.77 1.39
CA ALA A 137 27.99 28.02 2.07
C ALA A 137 28.32 29.23 1.18
N ARG A 138 27.33 30.08 0.93
CA ARG A 138 27.57 31.40 0.36
C ARG A 138 28.30 32.24 1.41
N ARG A 139 29.59 32.45 1.17
CA ARG A 139 30.39 33.48 1.82
C ARG A 139 29.68 34.83 1.57
N GLY A 140 29.11 35.43 2.61
CA GLY A 140 28.67 36.82 2.56
C GLY A 140 29.88 37.76 2.52
N PRO A 141 29.81 38.90 1.84
CA PRO A 141 30.91 39.84 1.76
C PRO A 141 31.13 40.49 3.14
N GLY A 142 32.40 40.62 3.51
CA GLY A 142 32.80 41.34 4.70
C GLY A 142 32.38 42.81 4.63
N ARG A 143 32.06 43.34 5.81
CA ARG A 143 32.18 44.76 6.14
C ARG A 143 32.55 44.85 7.61
#